data_AF-A0A810NCU9-F1
#
_entry.id   AF-A0A810NCU9-F1
#
_cell.length_a   1.000
_cell.length_b   1.000
_cell.length_c   1.000
_cell.angle_alpha   90.00
_cell.angle_beta   90.00
_cell.angle_gamma   90.00
#
_symmetry.space_group_name_H-M   'P 1'
#
loop_
_entity.id
_entity.type
_entity.pdbx_description
1 polymer ?
#
loop_
_entity_poly.entity_id
_entity_poly.type
_entity_poly.pdbx_seq_one_letter_code
_entity_poly.pdbx_strand_id
1 'polypeptide(L)'
;MVIVAPASFNTINKWVSGINDNAALGVLNSALGGRVPIVVSPYAKATLAAHPAFERHLSELAAWGVTLTECNALRPAQADDAYRWRGLLDLLPESG
;
A
#
# COMPACT_ATOMS: atom_id res chain seq x y z
N MET A 1 -9.19 -0.31 -11.06
CA MET A 1 -8.18 -0.82 -10.09
C MET A 1 -7.26 0.31 -9.70
N VAL A 2 -6.77 0.33 -8.47
CA VAL A 2 -5.78 1.28 -7.96
C VAL A 2 -4.57 0.51 -7.42
N ILE A 3 -3.35 0.96 -7.75
CA ILE A 3 -2.12 0.46 -7.13
C ILE A 3 -1.49 1.59 -6.32
N VAL A 4 -1.11 1.28 -5.07
CA VAL A 4 -0.44 2.20 -4.16
C VAL A 4 0.96 1.70 -3.87
N ALA A 5 1.96 2.35 -4.46
CA ALA A 5 3.33 1.89 -4.38
C ALA A 5 4.31 3.05 -4.60
N PRO A 6 5.24 3.31 -3.66
CA PRO A 6 5.25 2.79 -2.30
C PRO A 6 4.11 3.37 -1.44
N ALA A 7 3.53 2.55 -0.56
CA ALA A 7 2.61 3.01 0.47
C ALA A 7 3.34 3.19 1.80
N SER A 8 3.60 4.44 2.18
CA SER A 8 4.36 4.75 3.39
C SER A 8 3.58 4.45 4.68
N PHE A 9 4.30 4.38 5.82
CA PHE A 9 3.70 4.34 7.17
C PHE A 9 2.64 5.43 7.37
N ASN A 10 2.95 6.67 6.97
CA ASN A 10 2.03 7.79 7.11
C ASN A 10 0.79 7.62 6.22
N THR A 11 0.96 7.14 4.99
CA THR A 11 -0.15 6.88 4.05
C THR A 11 -1.11 5.84 4.61
N ILE A 12 -0.58 4.70 5.06
CA ILE A 12 -1.40 3.60 5.60
C ILE A 12 -2.17 4.05 6.84
N ASN A 13 -1.50 4.70 7.80
CA ASN A 13 -2.16 5.11 9.03
C ASN A 13 -3.24 6.17 8.80
N LYS A 14 -2.96 7.15 7.94
CA LYS A 14 -3.94 8.18 7.58
C LYS A 14 -5.14 7.56 6.88
N TRP A 15 -4.90 6.69 5.91
CA TRP A 15 -5.97 6.07 5.13
C TRP A 15 -6.91 5.23 5.99
N VAL A 16 -6.36 4.34 6.83
CA VAL A 16 -7.18 3.52 7.73
C VAL A 16 -7.96 4.36 8.74
N SER A 17 -7.42 5.51 9.15
CA SER A 17 -8.12 6.46 10.02
C SER A 17 -9.14 7.35 9.28
N GLY A 18 -9.35 7.16 7.98
CA GLY A 18 -10.26 7.97 7.16
C GLY A 18 -9.79 9.40 6.88
N ILE A 19 -8.51 9.71 7.12
CA ILE A 19 -7.95 11.03 6.85
C ILE A 19 -7.88 11.24 5.33
N ASN A 20 -8.30 12.42 4.89
CA ASN A 20 -8.47 12.76 3.48
C ASN A 20 -7.78 14.08 3.10
N ASP A 21 -6.55 14.29 3.60
CA ASP A 21 -5.86 15.59 3.58
C ASP A 21 -4.98 15.84 2.35
N ASN A 22 -4.94 14.90 1.39
CA ASN A 22 -4.22 15.06 0.14
C ASN A 22 -4.88 14.27 -0.99
N ALA A 23 -4.50 14.57 -2.23
CA ALA A 23 -5.12 13.98 -3.42
C ALA A 23 -5.02 12.46 -3.47
N ALA A 24 -3.88 11.88 -3.04
CA ALA A 24 -3.73 10.43 -3.01
C ALA A 24 -4.70 9.79 -2.03
N LEU A 25 -4.82 10.31 -0.80
CA LEU A 25 -5.82 9.84 0.17
C LEU A 25 -7.26 10.06 -0.33
N GLY A 26 -7.51 11.17 -1.05
CA GLY A 26 -8.76 11.43 -1.78
C GLY A 26 -9.17 10.26 -2.67
N VAL A 27 -8.25 9.84 -3.54
CA VAL A 27 -8.45 8.71 -4.44
C VAL A 27 -8.63 7.41 -3.65
N LEU A 28 -7.81 7.17 -2.62
CA LEU A 28 -7.85 5.92 -1.85
C LEU A 28 -9.15 5.74 -1.04
N ASN A 29 -9.61 6.79 -0.36
CA ASN A 29 -10.87 6.76 0.36
C ASN A 29 -12.05 6.56 -0.60
N SER A 30 -12.05 7.25 -1.74
CA SER A 30 -13.10 7.11 -2.76
C SER A 30 -13.09 5.71 -3.39
N ALA A 31 -11.91 5.18 -3.72
CA ALA A 31 -11.75 3.85 -4.31
C ALA A 31 -12.20 2.75 -3.36
N LEU A 32 -11.86 2.87 -2.06
CA LEU A 32 -12.28 1.93 -1.02
C LEU A 32 -13.80 1.93 -0.86
N GLY A 33 -14.42 3.11 -0.73
CA GLY A 33 -15.88 3.24 -0.65
C GLY A 33 -16.60 2.78 -1.91
N GLY A 34 -15.98 2.98 -3.08
CA GLY A 34 -16.45 2.52 -4.37
C GLY A 34 -16.18 1.05 -4.69
N ARG A 35 -15.59 0.28 -3.77
CA ARG A 35 -15.24 -1.15 -3.96
C ARG A 35 -14.36 -1.41 -5.19
N VAL A 36 -13.56 -0.43 -5.58
CA VAL A 36 -12.57 -0.60 -6.65
C VAL A 36 -11.49 -1.56 -6.14
N PRO A 37 -10.99 -2.53 -6.94
CA PRO A 37 -9.87 -3.36 -6.53
C PRO A 37 -8.63 -2.52 -6.22
N ILE A 38 -8.03 -2.72 -5.04
CA ILE A 38 -6.83 -1.98 -4.58
C ILE A 38 -5.72 -2.96 -4.23
N VAL A 39 -4.54 -2.71 -4.76
CA VAL A 39 -3.29 -3.37 -4.39
C VAL A 39 -2.37 -2.36 -3.72
N VAL A 40 -1.77 -2.73 -2.59
CA VAL A 40 -0.87 -1.87 -1.81
C VAL A 40 0.45 -2.57 -1.62
N SER A 41 1.54 -1.83 -1.84
CA SER A 41 2.88 -2.26 -1.44
C SER A 41 3.37 -1.42 -0.26
N PRO A 42 3.27 -1.92 0.98
CA PRO A 42 3.74 -1.21 2.15
C PRO A 42 5.25 -0.98 2.06
N TYR A 43 5.70 0.23 2.40
CA TYR A 43 7.12 0.58 2.40
C TYR A 43 7.43 1.52 3.56
N ALA A 44 8.08 0.99 4.58
CA ALA A 44 8.37 1.73 5.80
C ALA A 44 9.77 1.38 6.32
N LYS A 45 10.39 2.34 7.01
CA LYS A 45 11.62 2.08 7.81
C LYS A 45 11.30 1.06 8.90
N ALA A 46 12.27 0.20 9.23
CA ALA A 46 12.08 -0.86 10.23
C ALA A 46 11.54 -0.33 11.58
N THR A 47 12.04 0.83 12.03
CA THR A 47 11.57 1.47 13.27
C THR A 47 10.10 1.89 13.23
N LEU A 48 9.59 2.30 12.07
CA LEU A 48 8.17 2.65 11.88
C LEU A 48 7.32 1.39 11.66
N ALA A 49 7.85 0.39 10.96
CA ALA A 49 7.17 -0.88 10.74
C ALA A 49 6.96 -1.66 12.06
N ALA A 50 7.85 -1.49 13.04
CA ALA A 50 7.73 -2.07 14.38
C ALA A 50 6.66 -1.39 15.26
N HIS A 51 6.05 -0.29 14.81
CA HIS A 51 5.01 0.38 15.57
C HIS A 51 3.70 -0.46 15.51
N PRO A 52 3.07 -0.81 16.65
CA PRO A 52 1.92 -1.72 16.68
C PRO A 52 0.74 -1.31 15.79
N ALA A 53 0.50 0.01 15.66
CA ALA A 53 -0.54 0.52 14.78
C ALA A 53 -0.32 0.16 13.30
N PHE A 54 0.91 0.02 12.84
CA PHE A 54 1.19 -0.27 11.43
C PHE A 54 0.70 -1.67 11.04
N GLU A 55 1.09 -2.69 11.81
CA GLU A 55 0.65 -4.08 11.59
C GLU A 55 -0.87 -4.22 11.71
N ARG A 56 -1.47 -3.54 12.71
CA ARG A 56 -2.92 -3.50 12.87
C ARG A 56 -3.62 -2.88 11.66
N HIS A 57 -3.15 -1.74 11.19
CA HIS A 57 -3.74 -1.05 10.03
C HIS A 57 -3.55 -1.85 8.73
N LEU A 58 -2.43 -2.54 8.56
CA LEU A 58 -2.28 -3.49 7.44
C LEU A 58 -3.33 -4.61 7.52
N SER A 59 -3.53 -5.18 8.71
CA SER A 59 -4.56 -6.22 8.91
C SER A 59 -5.97 -5.69 8.66
N GLU A 60 -6.28 -4.46 9.08
CA GLU A 60 -7.56 -3.80 8.80
C GLU A 60 -7.79 -3.59 7.29
N LEU A 61 -6.79 -3.12 6.55
CA LEU A 61 -6.87 -3.00 5.09
C LEU A 61 -7.12 -4.35 4.41
N ALA A 62 -6.40 -5.39 4.84
CA ALA A 62 -6.60 -6.75 4.32
C ALA A 62 -8.04 -7.25 4.61
N ALA A 63 -8.56 -6.99 5.82
CA ALA A 63 -9.93 -7.32 6.19
C ALA A 63 -10.98 -6.55 5.36
N TRP A 64 -10.64 -5.38 4.82
CA TRP A 64 -11.48 -4.61 3.91
C TRP A 64 -11.38 -5.05 2.44
N GLY A 65 -10.60 -6.11 2.15
CA GLY A 65 -10.44 -6.65 0.80
C GLY A 65 -9.34 -5.97 -0.02
N VAL A 66 -8.47 -5.18 0.61
CA VAL A 66 -7.29 -4.62 -0.05
C VAL A 66 -6.21 -5.70 -0.14
N THR A 67 -5.64 -5.90 -1.33
CA THR A 67 -4.54 -6.85 -1.53
C THR A 67 -3.22 -6.21 -1.11
N LEU A 68 -2.47 -6.87 -0.24
CA LEU A 68 -1.18 -6.39 0.25
C LEU A 68 -0.04 -7.24 -0.31
N THR A 69 1.05 -6.60 -0.73
CA THR A 69 2.33 -7.30 -0.88
C THR A 69 3.08 -7.36 0.45
N GLU A 70 4.16 -8.14 0.49
CA GLU A 70 5.08 -8.13 1.63
C GLU A 70 5.59 -6.69 1.90
N CYS A 71 5.74 -6.36 3.18
CA CYS A 71 6.28 -5.05 3.56
C CYS A 71 7.70 -4.90 2.99
N ASN A 72 7.94 -3.79 2.30
CA ASN A 72 9.18 -3.50 1.57
C ASN A 72 9.45 -4.44 0.36
N ALA A 73 8.45 -5.08 -0.24
CA ALA A 73 8.63 -5.91 -1.45
C ALA A 73 9.35 -5.16 -2.60
N LEU A 74 9.18 -3.84 -2.69
CA LEU A 74 9.84 -2.99 -3.67
C LEU A 74 11.30 -2.70 -3.37
N ARG A 75 11.76 -2.95 -2.14
CA ARG A 75 13.08 -2.57 -1.68
C ARG A 75 14.14 -3.31 -2.51
N PRO A 76 15.11 -2.58 -3.08
CA PRO A 76 16.22 -3.21 -3.77
C PRO A 76 17.12 -4.00 -2.79
N ALA A 77 17.85 -4.99 -3.30
CA ALA A 77 18.78 -5.78 -2.50
C ALA A 77 19.99 -4.95 -2.05
N GLN A 78 20.47 -4.06 -2.92
CA GLN A 78 21.52 -3.08 -2.63
C GLN A 78 20.99 -1.66 -2.84
N ALA A 79 21.57 -0.67 -2.15
CA ALA A 79 21.05 0.70 -2.16
C ALA A 79 21.05 1.35 -3.57
N ASP A 80 21.98 0.95 -4.42
CA ASP A 80 22.13 1.49 -5.78
C ASP A 80 21.31 0.72 -6.83
N ASP A 81 20.64 -0.39 -6.46
CA ASP A 81 19.82 -1.13 -7.42
C ASP A 81 18.48 -0.44 -7.67
N ALA A 82 17.89 -0.77 -8.82
CA ALA A 82 16.54 -0.37 -9.14
C ALA A 82 15.50 -1.04 -8.22
N TYR A 83 14.47 -0.28 -7.85
CA TYR A 83 13.29 -0.80 -7.16
C TYR A 83 12.63 -1.95 -7.93
N ARG A 84 12.10 -2.93 -7.20
CA ARG A 84 11.56 -4.19 -7.75
C ARG A 84 10.12 -4.06 -8.26
N TRP A 85 9.85 -3.08 -9.12
CA TRP A 85 8.50 -2.75 -9.61
C TRP A 85 7.81 -3.86 -10.40
N ARG A 86 8.57 -4.73 -11.08
CA ARG A 86 8.01 -5.79 -11.94
C ARG A 86 7.02 -6.70 -11.21
N GLY A 87 7.32 -7.07 -9.96
CA GLY A 87 6.41 -7.92 -9.18
C GLY A 87 5.06 -7.28 -8.84
N LEU A 88 4.93 -5.96 -8.93
CA LEU A 88 3.62 -5.31 -8.85
C LEU A 88 2.84 -5.33 -10.17
N LEU A 89 3.54 -5.38 -11.29
CA LEU A 89 2.90 -5.44 -12.61
C LEU A 89 2.22 -6.78 -12.82
N ASP A 90 2.76 -7.85 -12.24
CA ASP A 90 2.16 -9.19 -12.28
C ASP A 90 0.83 -9.28 -11.50
N LEU A 91 0.52 -8.27 -10.68
CA LEU A 91 -0.76 -8.15 -9.96
C LEU A 91 -1.84 -7.41 -10.77
N LEU A 92 -1.48 -6.86 -11.93
CA LEU A 92 -2.44 -6.29 -12.86
C LEU A 92 -3.22 -7.45 -13.51
N PRO A 93 -4.57 -7.39 -13.58
CA PRO A 93 -5.31 -8.31 -14.42
C PRO A 93 -4.84 -8.15 -15.87
N GLU A 94 -4.73 -9.26 -16.59
CA GLU A 94 -4.34 -9.22 -18.00
C GLU A 94 -5.30 -8.31 -18.76
N SER A 95 -4.72 -7.44 -19.60
CA SER A 95 -5.50 -6.54 -20.44
C SER A 95 -6.14 -7.37 -21.55
N GLY A 96 -7.35 -7.85 -21.32
CA GLY A 96 -8.22 -8.40 -22.37
C GLY A 96 -8.72 -7.33 -23.32
#